data_AF-A0A821I055-F1
#
_entry.id   AF-A0A821I055-F1
#
_cell.length_a   1.000
_cell.length_b   1.000
_cell.length_c   1.000
_cell.angle_alpha   90.00
_cell.angle_beta   90.00
_cell.angle_gamma   90.00
#
_symmetry.space_group_name_H-M   'P 1'
#
loop_
_entity.id
_entity.type
_entity.pdbx_description
1 polymer ?
#
loop_
_entity_poly.entity_id
_entity_poly.type
_entity_poly.pdbx_seq_one_letter_code
_entity_poly.pdbx_strand_id
1 'polypeptide(L)'
;MTSVSDTPLHRSSMPSPAMIERPSLLSASSGYENYRGFLNLLYVILGIGSSHLVIENILKYGLLVEFDWPLRFLKDPTNWPSVFLILLINLFILFQYWLEIQLMKVTSAKKLLIFFEIINISLILIFPVIYIHHRQPNAVGAFIAVCLYSIVFLKLVSYTHINYRCRLVLLRKKHDETNSVVISNGPIIYPNNLTIKNLYYFLLAPTLCYELNFPRTQRIRKTFLCRRVGEILVISSLQYCLGQQWILPILRTLHRPLHHYSLLENIERLLRLALPNHLIWLLLFYVYFHSTLNLLAELLCFGDRLFYRDWWNATDLYEFWNRWNTSVHDFS
;
A
#
# COMPACT_ATOMS: atom_id res chain seq x y z
N MET A 1 -5.02 -96.40 -8.69
CA MET A 1 -3.61 -96.66 -8.35
C MET A 1 -2.82 -95.61 -9.10
N THR A 2 -2.13 -94.62 -8.54
CA THR A 2 -1.46 -94.38 -7.25
C THR A 2 -1.24 -92.85 -7.21
N SER A 3 -1.66 -92.12 -6.19
CA SER A 3 -1.00 -91.86 -4.88
C SER A 3 -0.69 -90.36 -4.79
N VAL A 4 -1.23 -89.76 -3.74
CA VAL A 4 -1.10 -88.37 -3.29
C VAL A 4 0.33 -88.07 -2.83
N SER A 5 0.82 -86.85 -3.07
CA SER A 5 1.83 -86.21 -2.21
C SER A 5 1.60 -84.71 -2.16
N ASP A 6 1.34 -84.22 -0.95
CA ASP A 6 1.11 -82.85 -0.52
C ASP A 6 2.26 -81.86 -0.80
N THR A 7 1.93 -80.56 -0.85
CA THR A 7 2.63 -79.35 -0.29
C THR A 7 2.45 -78.10 -1.20
N PRO A 8 2.57 -76.86 -0.69
CA PRO A 8 1.52 -76.16 0.05
C PRO A 8 1.14 -74.78 -0.56
N LEU A 9 0.08 -74.17 -0.01
CA LEU A 9 -0.33 -72.79 -0.22
C LEU A 9 0.85 -71.80 -0.17
N HIS A 10 1.12 -71.09 -1.28
CA HIS A 10 1.90 -69.85 -1.25
C HIS A 10 1.01 -68.64 -1.52
N ARG A 11 0.52 -68.09 -0.41
CA ARG A 11 0.38 -66.66 -0.09
C ARG A 11 0.06 -65.71 -1.26
N SER A 12 -1.15 -65.17 -1.20
CA SER A 12 -1.55 -63.87 -1.76
C SER A 12 -0.40 -62.85 -1.78
N SER A 13 0.20 -62.61 -2.95
CA SER A 13 0.98 -61.38 -3.15
C SER A 13 -0.02 -60.26 -3.39
N MET A 14 -0.32 -59.50 -2.32
CA MET A 14 -0.80 -58.13 -2.51
C MET A 14 0.15 -57.45 -3.50
N PRO A 15 -0.36 -56.70 -4.50
CA PRO A 15 0.53 -55.92 -5.36
C PRO A 15 1.38 -55.05 -4.41
N SER A 16 2.70 -55.21 -4.50
CA SER A 16 3.64 -54.28 -3.88
C SER A 16 3.20 -52.86 -4.24
N PRO A 17 3.26 -51.88 -3.31
CA PRO A 17 2.88 -50.52 -3.64
C PRO A 17 3.65 -50.13 -4.88
N ALA A 18 2.95 -49.97 -6.00
CA ALA A 18 3.57 -49.73 -7.29
C ALA A 18 4.54 -48.56 -7.11
N MET A 19 5.83 -48.81 -7.32
CA MET A 19 6.85 -47.77 -7.28
C MET A 19 6.60 -46.87 -8.49
N ILE A 20 5.67 -45.95 -8.32
CA ILE A 20 5.37 -44.89 -9.27
C ILE A 20 6.54 -43.91 -9.13
N GLU A 21 7.23 -43.66 -10.23
CA GLU A 21 8.21 -42.58 -10.31
C GLU A 21 7.49 -41.25 -10.01
N ARG A 22 7.78 -40.67 -8.85
CA ARG A 22 7.19 -39.41 -8.40
C ARG A 22 8.34 -38.45 -8.11
N PRO A 23 8.40 -37.29 -8.77
CA PRO A 23 9.40 -36.28 -8.44
C PRO A 23 9.18 -35.79 -6.99
N SER A 24 10.27 -35.42 -6.31
CA SER A 24 10.19 -34.77 -5.01
C SER A 24 9.30 -33.53 -5.08
N LEU A 25 8.47 -33.30 -4.05
CA LEU A 25 7.43 -32.26 -4.06
C LEU A 25 7.97 -30.82 -4.16
N LEU A 26 9.24 -30.59 -3.82
CA LEU A 26 9.93 -29.31 -3.97
C LEU A 26 10.77 -29.22 -5.25
N SER A 27 10.81 -30.29 -6.04
CA SER A 27 11.50 -30.29 -7.33
C SER A 27 10.71 -29.48 -8.35
N ALA A 28 11.42 -28.75 -9.21
CA ALA A 28 10.81 -28.00 -10.30
C ALA A 28 9.96 -28.89 -11.23
N SER A 29 10.28 -30.20 -11.32
CA SER A 29 9.53 -31.18 -12.11
C SER A 29 8.21 -31.65 -11.49
N SER A 30 7.92 -31.28 -10.24
CA SER A 30 6.70 -31.73 -9.55
C SER A 30 5.45 -30.90 -9.87
N GLY A 31 5.61 -29.67 -10.38
CA GLY A 31 4.50 -28.75 -10.63
C GLY A 31 3.69 -28.36 -9.38
N TYR A 32 4.25 -28.56 -8.17
CA TYR A 32 3.56 -28.25 -6.93
C TYR A 32 3.63 -26.74 -6.60
N GLU A 33 2.47 -26.08 -6.51
CA GLU A 33 2.39 -24.63 -6.32
C GLU A 33 1.78 -24.20 -4.96
N ASN A 34 1.32 -25.15 -4.14
CA ASN A 34 0.57 -24.83 -2.91
C ASN A 34 1.46 -24.73 -1.65
N TYR A 35 2.12 -23.59 -1.46
CA TYR A 35 3.01 -23.32 -0.32
C TYR A 35 2.33 -22.67 0.89
N ARG A 36 0.99 -22.74 0.98
CA ARG A 36 0.22 -22.09 2.08
C ARG A 36 0.66 -22.55 3.48
N GLY A 37 1.07 -23.82 3.61
CA GLY A 37 1.57 -24.37 4.87
C GLY A 37 2.83 -23.65 5.38
N PHE A 38 3.77 -23.35 4.50
CA PHE A 38 4.99 -22.61 4.84
C PHE A 38 4.68 -21.16 5.24
N LEU A 39 3.74 -20.51 4.54
CA LEU A 39 3.29 -19.17 4.91
C LEU A 39 2.63 -19.15 6.30
N ASN A 40 1.77 -20.13 6.59
CA ASN A 40 1.16 -20.26 7.92
C ASN A 40 2.21 -20.49 9.01
N LEU A 41 3.18 -21.36 8.77
CA LEU A 41 4.30 -21.59 9.69
C LEU A 41 5.09 -20.30 9.94
N LEU A 42 5.40 -19.56 8.87
CA LEU A 42 6.08 -18.27 8.96
C LEU A 42 5.27 -17.28 9.81
N TYR A 43 3.96 -17.16 9.60
CA TYR A 43 3.11 -16.29 10.42
C TYR A 43 3.11 -16.69 11.90
N VAL A 44 3.11 -18.00 12.20
CA VAL A 44 3.16 -18.48 13.58
C VAL A 44 4.50 -18.14 14.23
N ILE A 45 5.62 -18.39 13.55
CA ILE A 45 6.96 -18.08 14.06
C ILE A 45 7.12 -16.58 14.30
N LEU A 46 6.72 -15.75 13.32
CA LEU A 46 6.77 -14.29 13.43
C LEU A 46 5.85 -13.78 14.54
N GLY A 47 4.65 -14.35 14.65
CA GLY A 47 3.67 -14.00 15.67
C GLY A 47 4.20 -14.25 17.07
N ILE A 48 4.70 -15.46 17.35
CA ILE A 48 5.24 -15.83 18.66
C ILE A 48 6.46 -14.98 19.02
N GLY A 49 7.41 -14.83 18.10
CA GLY A 49 8.63 -14.05 18.34
C GLY A 49 8.35 -12.57 18.62
N SER A 50 7.43 -11.98 17.88
CA SER A 50 7.10 -10.55 18.01
C SER A 50 6.21 -10.26 19.23
N SER A 51 5.25 -11.15 19.54
CA SER A 51 4.37 -10.94 20.69
C SER A 51 5.12 -11.02 22.02
N HIS A 52 6.13 -11.89 22.13
CA HIS A 52 7.06 -11.86 23.26
C HIS A 52 7.70 -10.48 23.46
N LEU A 53 8.21 -9.88 22.37
CA LEU A 53 8.88 -8.57 22.40
C LEU A 53 7.90 -7.42 22.74
N VAL A 54 6.67 -7.46 22.21
CA VAL A 54 5.63 -6.47 22.56
C VAL A 54 5.28 -6.54 24.03
N ILE A 55 5.08 -7.75 24.56
CA ILE A 55 4.77 -7.95 25.98
C ILE A 55 5.93 -7.46 26.84
N GLU A 56 7.17 -7.80 26.50
CA GLU A 56 8.35 -7.34 27.22
C GLU A 56 8.48 -5.82 27.22
N ASN A 57 8.21 -5.16 26.09
CA ASN A 57 8.21 -3.69 25.99
C ASN A 57 7.12 -3.06 26.86
N ILE A 58 5.89 -3.61 26.84
CA ILE A 58 4.79 -3.13 27.68
C ILE A 58 5.13 -3.32 29.16
N LEU A 59 5.75 -4.44 29.54
CA LEU A 59 6.15 -4.71 30.93
C LEU A 59 7.30 -3.81 31.40
N LYS A 60 8.31 -3.57 30.56
CA LYS A 60 9.49 -2.75 30.91
C LYS A 60 9.20 -1.25 30.94
N TYR A 61 8.45 -0.76 29.96
CA TYR A 61 8.29 0.67 29.73
C TYR A 61 6.87 1.18 30.01
N GLY A 62 5.90 0.30 30.21
CA GLY A 62 4.49 0.68 30.28
C GLY A 62 3.97 1.24 28.95
N LEU A 63 2.75 1.78 28.98
CA LEU A 63 2.17 2.54 27.87
C LEU A 63 2.76 3.97 27.88
N LEU A 64 3.89 4.16 27.20
CA LEU A 64 4.58 5.45 27.04
C LEU A 64 3.85 6.49 26.16
N VAL A 65 2.62 6.21 25.74
CA VAL A 65 1.85 7.12 24.88
C VAL A 65 1.22 8.22 25.73
N GLU A 66 1.88 9.38 25.78
CA GLU A 66 1.28 10.59 26.34
C GLU A 66 0.16 11.09 25.42
N PHE A 67 -1.09 11.13 25.92
CA PHE A 67 -2.25 11.62 25.18
C PHE A 67 -2.35 13.16 25.12
N ASP A 68 -1.41 13.88 25.71
CA ASP A 68 -1.41 15.35 25.77
C ASP A 68 -0.95 16.05 24.47
N TRP A 69 -0.45 15.29 23.51
CA TRP A 69 0.10 15.82 22.26
C TRP A 69 -0.89 16.68 21.43
N PRO A 70 -2.22 16.40 21.36
CA PRO A 70 -3.14 17.24 20.61
C PRO A 70 -3.29 18.63 21.23
N LEU A 71 -3.31 18.71 22.57
CA LEU A 71 -3.38 19.98 23.29
C LEU A 71 -2.10 20.80 23.11
N ARG A 72 -0.93 20.15 23.08
CA ARG A 72 0.36 20.80 22.78
C ARG A 72 0.39 21.33 21.34
N PHE A 73 -0.18 20.60 20.38
CA PHE A 73 -0.31 21.03 18.99
C PHE A 73 -1.23 22.25 18.82
N LEU A 74 -2.38 22.27 19.51
CA LEU A 74 -3.33 23.38 19.47
C LEU A 74 -2.76 24.69 20.04
N LYS A 75 -1.87 24.59 21.05
CA LYS A 75 -1.22 25.76 21.65
C LYS A 75 -0.20 26.39 20.70
N ASP A 76 0.65 25.57 20.08
CA ASP A 76 1.70 26.05 19.17
C ASP A 76 1.78 25.16 17.91
N PRO A 77 1.00 25.46 16.85
CA PRO A 77 1.00 24.69 15.61
C PRO A 77 2.36 24.65 14.90
N THR A 78 3.20 25.67 15.13
CA THR A 78 4.55 25.78 14.57
C THR A 78 5.55 24.80 15.18
N ASN A 79 5.27 24.25 16.36
CA ASN A 79 6.16 23.29 17.02
C ASN A 79 6.17 21.93 16.30
N TRP A 80 5.13 21.62 15.52
CA TRP A 80 4.99 20.38 14.77
C TRP A 80 4.81 20.65 13.27
N PRO A 81 5.87 21.12 12.59
CA PRO A 81 5.82 21.53 11.18
C PRO A 81 5.23 20.46 10.23
N SER A 82 5.47 19.17 10.48
CA SER A 82 4.92 18.08 9.67
C SER A 82 3.41 17.94 9.79
N VAL A 83 2.85 18.10 11.00
CA VAL A 83 1.39 18.00 11.21
C VAL A 83 0.70 19.21 10.59
N PHE A 84 1.30 20.39 10.70
CA PHE A 84 0.83 21.60 10.02
C PHE A 84 0.75 21.40 8.50
N LEU A 85 1.79 20.83 7.88
CA LEU A 85 1.77 20.48 6.46
C LEU A 85 0.61 19.53 6.11
N ILE A 86 0.42 18.48 6.89
CA ILE A 86 -0.66 17.50 6.66
C ILE A 86 -2.04 18.16 6.76
N LEU A 87 -2.24 19.13 7.66
CA LEU A 87 -3.51 19.86 7.72
C LEU A 87 -3.69 20.80 6.52
N LEU A 88 -2.61 21.47 6.12
CA LEU A 88 -2.62 22.45 5.02
C LEU A 88 -2.98 21.83 3.67
N ILE A 89 -2.68 20.54 3.45
CA ILE A 89 -3.05 19.81 2.23
C ILE A 89 -4.55 19.91 1.92
N ASN A 90 -5.40 20.00 2.95
CA ASN A 90 -6.86 20.12 2.80
C ASN A 90 -7.26 21.42 2.11
N LEU A 91 -6.49 22.51 2.29
CA LEU A 91 -6.77 23.78 1.61
C LEU A 91 -6.58 23.64 0.10
N PHE A 92 -5.50 22.97 -0.34
CA PHE A 92 -5.24 22.71 -1.75
C PHE A 92 -6.32 21.82 -2.38
N ILE A 93 -6.77 20.80 -1.64
CA ILE A 93 -7.86 19.90 -2.04
C ILE A 93 -9.17 20.67 -2.21
N LEU A 94 -9.56 21.49 -1.22
CA LEU A 94 -10.81 22.24 -1.25
C LEU A 94 -10.77 23.34 -2.32
N PHE A 95 -9.61 23.97 -2.53
CA PHE A 95 -9.42 24.93 -3.61
C PHE A 95 -9.57 24.26 -4.98
N GLN A 96 -9.01 23.05 -5.16
CA GLN A 96 -9.19 22.25 -6.37
C GLN A 96 -10.66 21.93 -6.63
N TYR A 97 -11.39 21.52 -5.59
CA TYR A 97 -12.82 21.25 -5.67
C TYR A 97 -13.62 22.51 -6.04
N TRP A 98 -13.28 23.65 -5.44
CA TRP A 98 -13.92 24.92 -5.76
C TRP A 98 -13.69 25.31 -7.23
N LEU A 99 -12.47 25.16 -7.74
CA LEU A 99 -12.16 25.39 -9.16
C LEU A 99 -13.07 24.53 -10.05
N GLU A 100 -13.18 23.22 -9.80
CA GLU A 100 -14.02 22.34 -10.62
C GLU A 100 -15.50 22.73 -10.64
N ILE A 101 -16.04 23.23 -9.51
CA ILE A 101 -17.39 23.80 -9.48
C ILE A 101 -17.48 25.04 -10.37
N GLN A 102 -16.49 25.92 -10.34
CA GLN A 102 -16.46 27.12 -11.18
C GLN A 102 -16.35 26.78 -12.66
N LEU A 103 -15.54 25.79 -13.03
CA LEU A 103 -15.43 25.35 -14.43
C LEU A 103 -16.75 24.76 -14.96
N MET A 104 -17.60 24.22 -14.09
CA MET A 104 -18.95 23.77 -14.47
C MET A 104 -19.90 24.94 -14.72
N LYS A 105 -19.87 25.97 -13.86
CA LYS A 105 -20.81 27.11 -13.91
C LYS A 105 -20.46 28.15 -14.97
N VAL A 106 -19.17 28.49 -15.12
CA VAL A 106 -18.72 29.63 -15.93
C VAL A 106 -18.08 29.15 -17.23
N THR A 107 -18.68 29.49 -18.36
CA THR A 107 -18.18 29.11 -19.69
C THR A 107 -17.16 30.09 -20.26
N SER A 108 -17.24 31.38 -19.91
CA SER A 108 -16.42 32.44 -20.51
C SER A 108 -14.95 32.43 -20.06
N ALA A 109 -14.68 31.99 -18.83
CA ALA A 109 -13.34 32.03 -18.21
C ALA A 109 -12.64 30.66 -18.14
N LYS A 110 -13.06 29.68 -18.95
CA LYS A 110 -12.55 28.29 -18.89
C LYS A 110 -11.02 28.20 -18.97
N LYS A 111 -10.39 28.93 -19.90
CA LYS A 111 -8.93 28.92 -20.07
C LYS A 111 -8.19 29.41 -18.82
N LEU A 112 -8.71 30.46 -18.18
CA LEU A 112 -8.14 31.03 -16.96
C LEU A 112 -8.30 30.07 -15.77
N LEU A 113 -9.46 29.42 -15.65
CA LEU A 113 -9.71 28.46 -14.59
C LEU A 113 -8.81 27.21 -14.71
N ILE A 114 -8.63 26.68 -15.93
CA ILE A 114 -7.68 25.58 -16.19
C ILE A 114 -6.25 26.00 -15.85
N PHE A 115 -5.87 27.25 -16.12
CA PHE A 115 -4.56 27.78 -15.74
C PHE A 115 -4.37 27.78 -14.21
N PHE A 116 -5.35 28.25 -13.44
CA PHE A 116 -5.31 28.19 -11.97
C PHE A 116 -5.28 26.76 -11.44
N GLU A 117 -5.95 25.84 -12.12
CA GLU A 117 -5.96 24.41 -11.80
C GLU A 117 -4.55 23.80 -11.91
N ILE A 118 -3.86 24.06 -13.02
CA ILE A 118 -2.48 23.61 -13.25
C ILE A 118 -1.53 24.22 -12.22
N ILE A 119 -1.70 25.50 -11.88
CA ILE A 119 -0.92 26.16 -10.83
C ILE A 119 -1.14 25.48 -9.48
N ASN A 120 -2.39 25.22 -9.08
CA ASN A 120 -2.69 24.57 -7.81
C ASN A 120 -2.05 23.19 -7.71
N ILE A 121 -2.20 22.36 -8.75
CA ILE A 121 -1.60 21.02 -8.81
C ILE A 121 -0.06 21.10 -8.72
N SER A 122 0.55 22.07 -9.42
CA SER A 122 2.01 22.28 -9.37
C SER A 122 2.49 22.74 -7.99
N LEU A 123 1.72 23.61 -7.32
CA LEU A 123 2.02 24.09 -5.98
C LEU A 123 2.02 22.98 -4.93
N ILE A 124 1.17 21.96 -5.08
CA ILE A 124 1.13 20.80 -4.16
C ILE A 124 2.49 20.08 -4.10
N LEU A 125 3.24 20.01 -5.21
CA LEU A 125 4.57 19.39 -5.19
C LEU A 125 5.66 20.33 -4.66
N ILE A 126 5.59 21.61 -5.03
CA ILE A 126 6.65 22.59 -4.71
C ILE A 126 6.58 23.05 -3.26
N PHE A 127 5.37 23.28 -2.74
CA PHE A 127 5.14 23.83 -1.40
C PHE A 127 5.78 23.02 -0.25
N PRO A 128 5.57 21.69 -0.14
CA PRO A 128 6.15 20.92 0.96
C PRO A 128 7.69 20.95 0.93
N VAL A 129 8.30 20.98 -0.25
CA VAL A 129 9.76 21.05 -0.41
C VAL A 129 10.31 22.36 0.15
N ILE A 130 9.71 23.50 -0.22
CA ILE A 130 10.12 24.83 0.28
C ILE A 130 9.92 24.91 1.80
N TYR A 131 8.78 24.43 2.29
CA TYR A 131 8.46 24.49 3.73
C TYR A 131 9.41 23.64 4.56
N ILE A 132 9.71 22.41 4.11
CA ILE A 132 10.66 21.51 4.78
C ILE A 132 12.06 22.13 4.81
N HIS A 133 12.50 22.76 3.71
CA HIS A 133 13.81 23.41 3.66
C HIS A 133 13.94 24.54 4.68
N HIS A 134 12.89 25.34 4.88
CA HIS A 134 12.93 26.47 5.82
C HIS A 134 12.75 26.05 7.28
N ARG A 135 11.92 25.04 7.58
CA ARG A 135 11.55 24.68 8.96
C ARG A 135 12.30 23.48 9.52
N GLN A 136 13.02 22.72 8.69
CA GLN A 136 13.78 21.52 9.06
C GLN A 136 13.03 20.58 10.04
N PRO A 137 11.85 20.08 9.65
CA PRO A 137 11.09 19.11 10.46
C PRO A 137 11.86 17.81 10.70
N ASN A 138 11.41 17.04 11.70
CA ASN A 138 11.86 15.66 11.92
C ASN A 138 11.80 14.84 10.62
N ALA A 139 12.87 14.11 10.31
CA ALA A 139 13.02 13.38 9.05
C ALA A 139 11.84 12.41 8.77
N VAL A 140 11.36 11.70 9.79
CA VAL A 140 10.23 10.77 9.67
C VAL A 140 8.93 11.52 9.35
N GLY A 141 8.66 12.63 10.03
CA GLY A 141 7.48 13.45 9.78
C GLY A 141 7.52 14.13 8.41
N ALA A 142 8.70 14.58 7.97
CA ALA A 142 8.93 15.13 6.64
C ALA A 142 8.66 14.09 5.55
N PHE A 143 9.17 12.87 5.72
CA PHE A 143 8.95 11.76 4.79
C PHE A 143 7.46 11.44 4.64
N ILE A 144 6.74 11.29 5.77
CA ILE A 144 5.30 11.01 5.75
C ILE A 144 4.53 12.15 5.07
N ALA A 145 4.85 13.41 5.37
CA ALA A 145 4.21 14.55 4.74
C ALA A 145 4.42 14.55 3.22
N VAL A 146 5.67 14.41 2.74
CA VAL A 146 5.97 14.38 1.30
C VAL A 146 5.24 13.23 0.60
N CYS A 147 5.23 12.02 1.19
CA CYS A 147 4.48 10.89 0.63
C CYS A 147 2.98 11.20 0.49
N LEU A 148 2.36 11.81 1.51
CA LEU A 148 0.95 12.19 1.46
C LEU A 148 0.68 13.26 0.39
N TYR A 149 1.57 14.25 0.25
CA TYR A 149 1.48 15.27 -0.79
C TYR A 149 1.60 14.67 -2.19
N SER A 150 2.53 13.72 -2.41
CA SER A 150 2.65 13.00 -3.68
C SER A 150 1.40 12.17 -4.00
N ILE A 151 0.81 11.48 -3.01
CA ILE A 151 -0.42 10.72 -3.22
C ILE A 151 -1.58 11.64 -3.60
N VAL A 152 -1.77 12.76 -2.88
CA VAL A 152 -2.83 13.73 -3.18
C VAL A 152 -2.62 14.38 -4.54
N PHE A 153 -1.37 14.68 -4.93
CA PHE A 153 -1.06 15.17 -6.27
C PHE A 153 -1.56 14.20 -7.35
N LEU A 154 -1.19 12.92 -7.29
CA LEU A 154 -1.63 11.91 -8.26
C LEU A 154 -3.15 11.79 -8.30
N LYS A 155 -3.79 11.79 -7.13
CA LYS A 155 -5.26 11.74 -7.02
C LYS A 155 -5.95 12.95 -7.64
N LEU A 156 -5.47 14.15 -7.37
CA LEU A 156 -6.08 15.36 -7.92
C LEU A 156 -5.88 15.44 -9.43
N VAL A 157 -4.73 15.01 -9.97
CA VAL A 157 -4.52 14.87 -11.42
C VAL A 157 -5.53 13.90 -12.03
N SER A 158 -5.76 12.75 -11.40
CA SER A 158 -6.77 11.80 -11.87
C SER A 158 -8.19 12.38 -11.81
N TYR A 159 -8.53 13.04 -10.70
CA TYR A 159 -9.83 13.66 -10.48
C TYR A 159 -10.15 14.70 -11.56
N THR A 160 -9.20 15.58 -11.88
CA THR A 160 -9.41 16.62 -12.89
C THR A 160 -9.49 16.06 -14.29
N HIS A 161 -8.62 15.11 -14.63
CA HIS A 161 -8.62 14.50 -15.96
C HIS A 161 -9.97 13.82 -16.26
N ILE A 162 -10.53 13.09 -15.30
CA ILE A 162 -11.81 12.40 -15.47
C ILE A 162 -12.99 13.38 -15.48
N ASN A 163 -13.00 14.41 -14.63
CA ASN A 163 -14.03 15.45 -14.68
C ASN A 163 -13.98 16.26 -15.98
N TYR A 164 -12.78 16.56 -16.48
CA TYR A 164 -12.57 17.18 -17.79
C TYR A 164 -13.17 16.33 -18.92
N ARG A 165 -12.88 15.02 -18.94
CA ARG A 165 -13.45 14.08 -19.92
C ARG A 165 -14.99 14.02 -19.84
N CYS A 166 -15.56 13.94 -18.63
CA CYS A 166 -17.01 13.93 -18.44
C CYS A 166 -17.66 15.23 -18.95
N ARG A 167 -17.01 16.38 -18.69
CA ARG A 167 -17.47 17.69 -19.17
C ARG A 167 -17.44 17.80 -20.69
N LEU A 168 -16.40 17.29 -21.35
CA LEU A 168 -16.33 17.26 -22.82
C LEU A 168 -17.46 16.43 -23.43
N VAL A 169 -17.76 15.27 -22.85
CA VAL A 169 -18.88 14.43 -23.29
C VAL A 169 -20.21 15.16 -23.14
N LEU A 170 -20.46 15.85 -22.02
CA LEU A 170 -21.68 16.63 -21.85
C LEU A 170 -21.81 17.75 -22.89
N LEU A 171 -20.71 18.43 -23.21
CA LEU A 171 -20.70 19.47 -24.25
C LEU A 171 -20.99 18.87 -25.63
N ARG A 172 -20.44 17.69 -25.94
CA ARG A 172 -20.72 16.98 -27.19
C ARG A 172 -22.18 16.52 -27.27
N LYS A 173 -22.74 15.99 -26.19
CA LYS A 173 -24.16 15.59 -26.12
C LYS A 173 -25.12 16.77 -26.32
N LYS A 174 -24.75 17.96 -25.87
CA LYS A 174 -25.55 19.18 -26.13
C LYS A 174 -25.53 19.58 -27.62
N HIS A 175 -24.50 19.17 -28.36
CA HIS A 175 -24.34 19.46 -29.78
C HIS A 175 -24.95 18.36 -30.67
N ASP A 176 -24.86 17.09 -30.25
CA ASP A 176 -25.40 15.92 -30.95
C ASP A 176 -26.67 15.42 -30.23
N GLU A 177 -27.84 15.97 -30.53
CA GLU A 177 -29.13 15.58 -29.92
C GLU A 177 -29.56 14.13 -30.24
N THR A 178 -28.85 13.39 -31.09
CA THR A 178 -29.29 12.11 -31.66
C THR A 178 -28.53 10.85 -31.23
N ASN A 179 -27.45 10.93 -30.45
CA ASN A 179 -26.74 9.72 -29.99
C ASN A 179 -26.54 9.69 -28.48
N SER A 180 -27.37 8.91 -27.79
CA SER A 180 -27.25 8.59 -26.38
C SER A 180 -26.06 7.65 -26.14
N VAL A 181 -24.84 8.19 -26.15
CA VAL A 181 -23.68 7.47 -25.59
C VAL A 181 -23.88 7.44 -24.07
N VAL A 182 -24.35 6.30 -23.57
CA VAL A 182 -24.54 6.02 -22.15
C VAL A 182 -23.16 5.94 -21.50
N ILE A 183 -22.71 7.04 -20.90
CA ILE A 183 -21.48 7.04 -20.11
C ILE A 183 -21.89 6.93 -18.65
N SER A 184 -21.72 5.72 -18.12
CA SER A 184 -21.93 5.29 -16.73
C SER A 184 -23.24 4.52 -16.50
N ASN A 185 -23.12 3.18 -16.46
CA ASN A 185 -24.14 2.26 -15.96
C ASN A 185 -24.23 2.27 -14.41
N GLY A 186 -23.94 3.41 -13.79
CA GLY A 186 -23.82 3.56 -12.34
C GLY A 186 -24.70 4.70 -11.79
N PRO A 187 -25.00 4.68 -10.48
CA PRO A 187 -25.92 5.62 -9.85
C PRO A 187 -25.41 7.07 -9.84
N ILE A 188 -24.09 7.29 -9.91
CA ILE A 188 -23.49 8.63 -9.90
C ILE A 188 -23.13 9.02 -11.34
N ILE A 189 -23.70 10.15 -11.79
CA ILE A 189 -23.50 10.73 -13.12
C ILE A 189 -23.01 12.17 -12.95
N TYR A 190 -22.09 12.62 -13.80
CA TYR A 190 -21.65 14.02 -13.84
C TYR A 190 -22.80 14.92 -14.31
N PRO A 191 -23.12 16.04 -13.64
CA PRO A 191 -22.33 16.77 -12.63
C PRO A 191 -22.67 16.45 -11.15
N ASN A 192 -23.58 15.51 -10.88
CA ASN A 192 -24.00 15.16 -9.51
C ASN A 192 -22.90 14.48 -8.68
N ASN A 193 -21.77 14.12 -9.30
CA ASN A 193 -20.59 13.59 -8.63
C ASN A 193 -19.86 14.65 -7.79
N LEU A 194 -19.99 15.94 -8.11
CA LEU A 194 -19.29 17.07 -7.48
C LEU A 194 -19.83 17.38 -6.06
N THR A 195 -19.62 16.45 -5.13
CA THR A 195 -19.91 16.63 -3.71
C THR A 195 -18.64 16.45 -2.89
N ILE A 196 -18.52 17.23 -1.80
CA ILE A 196 -17.40 17.12 -0.85
C ILE A 196 -17.28 15.69 -0.30
N LYS A 197 -18.41 15.02 -0.07
CA LYS A 197 -18.44 13.62 0.38
C LYS A 197 -17.78 12.67 -0.62
N ASN A 198 -18.10 12.78 -1.91
CA ASN A 198 -17.50 11.93 -2.93
C ASN A 198 -16.00 12.22 -3.10
N LEU A 199 -15.61 13.50 -3.01
CA LEU A 199 -14.20 13.90 -3.06
C LEU A 199 -13.39 13.28 -1.91
N TYR A 200 -13.82 13.46 -0.66
CA TYR A 200 -13.11 12.89 0.50
C TYR A 200 -13.16 11.36 0.53
N TYR A 201 -14.25 10.74 0.05
CA TYR A 201 -14.29 9.29 -0.14
C TYR A 201 -13.18 8.82 -1.09
N PHE A 202 -13.01 9.48 -2.24
CA PHE A 202 -11.94 9.17 -3.19
C PHE A 202 -10.53 9.45 -2.62
N LEU A 203 -10.36 10.57 -1.90
CA LEU A 203 -9.07 10.91 -1.29
C LEU A 203 -8.63 9.89 -0.24
N LEU A 204 -9.57 9.30 0.49
CA LEU A 204 -9.28 8.24 1.46
C LEU A 204 -9.22 6.84 0.82
N ALA A 205 -9.89 6.61 -0.31
CA ALA A 205 -9.90 5.31 -0.98
C ALA A 205 -8.47 4.84 -1.33
N PRO A 206 -8.14 3.55 -1.18
CA PRO A 206 -6.80 3.03 -1.50
C PRO A 206 -6.57 2.85 -3.01
N THR A 207 -6.93 3.87 -3.81
CA THR A 207 -6.72 3.93 -5.26
C THR A 207 -6.22 5.30 -5.68
N LEU A 208 -5.47 5.35 -6.78
CA LEU A 208 -4.99 6.60 -7.38
C LEU A 208 -5.89 7.06 -8.53
N CYS A 209 -6.54 6.12 -9.22
CA CYS A 209 -7.44 6.40 -10.33
C CYS A 209 -8.83 6.79 -9.82
N TYR A 210 -9.30 7.98 -10.22
CA TYR A 210 -10.65 8.44 -9.92
C TYR A 210 -11.66 7.82 -10.88
N GLU A 211 -12.71 7.23 -10.32
CA GLU A 211 -13.87 6.77 -11.07
C GLU A 211 -15.14 7.35 -10.45
N LEU A 212 -16.19 7.50 -11.26
CA LEU A 212 -17.47 8.02 -10.75
C LEU A 212 -18.16 7.01 -9.82
N ASN A 213 -18.02 5.71 -10.10
CA ASN A 213 -18.73 4.65 -9.40
C ASN A 213 -17.75 3.55 -8.98
N PHE A 214 -17.30 3.62 -7.73
CA PHE A 214 -16.45 2.58 -7.15
C PHE A 214 -17.27 1.35 -6.72
N PRO A 215 -16.75 0.12 -6.91
CA PRO A 215 -17.38 -1.07 -6.35
C PRO A 215 -17.39 -0.98 -4.82
N ARG A 216 -18.54 -1.27 -4.19
CA ARG A 216 -18.71 -1.19 -2.73
C ARG A 216 -19.05 -2.53 -2.11
N THR A 217 -18.48 -2.81 -0.93
CA THR A 217 -18.91 -3.94 -0.11
C THR A 217 -20.14 -3.59 0.72
N GLN A 218 -21.00 -4.58 0.98
CA GLN A 218 -22.27 -4.36 1.68
C GLN A 218 -22.12 -4.12 3.19
N ARG A 219 -21.07 -4.67 3.82
CA ARG A 219 -20.86 -4.60 5.27
C ARG A 219 -19.37 -4.63 5.64
N ILE A 220 -19.05 -4.04 6.79
CA ILE A 220 -17.73 -4.09 7.42
C ILE A 220 -17.59 -5.39 8.21
N ARG A 221 -16.62 -6.23 7.86
CA ARG A 221 -16.32 -7.48 8.55
C ARG A 221 -15.36 -7.22 9.72
N LYS A 222 -15.91 -7.05 10.92
CA LYS A 222 -15.15 -6.71 12.14
C LYS A 222 -14.01 -7.70 12.45
N THR A 223 -14.24 -9.00 12.29
CA THR A 223 -13.19 -10.02 12.52
C THR A 223 -12.02 -9.87 11.56
N PHE A 224 -12.30 -9.56 10.28
CA PHE A 224 -11.27 -9.26 9.29
C PHE A 224 -10.50 -7.99 9.68
N LEU A 225 -11.21 -6.94 10.08
CA LEU A 225 -10.63 -5.67 10.54
C LEU A 225 -9.68 -5.88 11.74
N CYS A 226 -10.14 -6.51 12.81
CA CYS A 226 -9.32 -6.77 14.01
C CYS A 226 -8.08 -7.60 13.68
N ARG A 227 -8.21 -8.59 12.79
CA ARG A 227 -7.08 -9.39 12.30
C ARG A 227 -6.06 -8.51 11.57
N ARG A 228 -6.49 -7.63 10.66
CA ARG A 228 -5.58 -6.70 9.95
C ARG A 228 -4.87 -5.74 10.91
N VAL A 229 -5.58 -5.19 11.90
CA VAL A 229 -4.98 -4.32 12.92
C VAL A 229 -3.92 -5.08 13.74
N GLY A 230 -4.22 -6.31 14.16
CA GLY A 230 -3.26 -7.16 14.86
C GLY A 230 -2.01 -7.43 14.03
N GLU A 231 -2.18 -7.74 12.73
CA GLU A 231 -1.05 -7.96 11.81
C GLU A 231 -0.17 -6.70 11.67
N ILE A 232 -0.76 -5.50 11.57
CA ILE A 232 -0.01 -4.24 11.52
C ILE A 232 0.80 -4.05 12.81
N LEU A 233 0.18 -4.18 13.98
CA LEU A 233 0.87 -3.96 15.25
C LEU A 233 2.04 -4.94 15.45
N VAL A 234 1.80 -6.23 15.19
CA VAL A 234 2.80 -7.29 15.36
C VAL A 234 3.96 -7.08 14.39
N ILE A 235 3.69 -6.88 13.11
CA ILE A 235 4.75 -6.77 12.10
C ILE A 235 5.49 -5.43 12.20
N SER A 236 4.82 -4.32 12.50
CA SER A 236 5.50 -3.05 12.75
C SER A 236 6.39 -3.09 14.00
N SER A 237 5.97 -3.79 15.06
CA SER A 237 6.83 -4.01 16.23
C SER A 237 8.08 -4.83 15.87
N LEU A 238 7.92 -5.87 15.04
CA LEU A 238 9.02 -6.67 14.54
C LEU A 238 10.00 -5.83 13.70
N GLN A 239 9.49 -4.96 12.82
CA GLN A 239 10.34 -4.06 12.02
C GLN A 239 11.17 -3.14 12.91
N TYR A 240 10.57 -2.57 13.95
CA TYR A 240 11.28 -1.75 14.93
C TYR A 240 12.41 -2.53 15.62
N CYS A 241 12.12 -3.75 16.08
CA CYS A 241 13.11 -4.62 16.72
C CYS A 241 14.24 -5.00 15.75
N LEU A 242 13.94 -5.41 14.52
CA LEU A 242 14.96 -5.70 13.50
C LEU A 242 15.83 -4.47 13.19
N GLY A 243 15.22 -3.29 13.10
CA GLY A 243 15.95 -2.03 12.95
C GLY A 243 16.91 -1.76 14.10
N GLN A 244 16.46 -1.94 15.35
CA GLN A 244 17.27 -1.70 16.53
C GLN A 244 18.35 -2.77 16.80
N GLN A 245 18.05 -4.03 16.54
CA GLN A 245 18.95 -5.13 16.87
C GLN A 245 19.93 -5.44 15.75
N TRP A 246 19.53 -5.27 14.48
CA TRP A 246 20.38 -5.67 13.35
C TRP A 246 20.96 -4.46 12.63
N ILE A 247 20.14 -3.45 12.29
CA ILE A 247 20.65 -2.27 11.54
C ILE A 247 21.46 -1.35 12.45
N LEU A 248 20.92 -0.98 13.61
CA LEU A 248 21.51 0.04 14.47
C LEU A 248 22.92 -0.30 14.98
N PRO A 249 23.27 -1.53 15.36
CA PRO A 249 24.64 -1.85 15.78
C PRO A 249 25.64 -1.73 14.62
N ILE A 250 25.23 -2.13 13.41
CA ILE A 250 26.06 -1.99 12.21
C ILE A 250 26.31 -0.51 11.92
N LEU A 251 25.27 0.34 12.02
CA LEU A 251 25.40 1.78 11.83
C LEU A 251 26.24 2.45 12.92
N ARG A 252 26.10 2.04 14.19
CA ARG A 252 26.90 2.59 15.31
C ARG A 252 28.38 2.23 15.20
N THR A 253 28.72 1.19 14.45
CA THR A 253 30.12 0.84 14.15
C THR A 253 30.79 1.86 13.20
N LEU A 254 30.01 2.74 12.55
CA LEU A 254 30.52 3.83 11.72
C LEU A 254 31.04 4.98 12.60
N HIS A 255 32.36 5.01 12.80
CA HIS A 255 33.04 6.07 13.55
C HIS A 255 33.32 7.33 12.69
N ARG A 256 33.18 7.22 11.37
CA ARG A 256 33.43 8.29 10.38
C ARG A 256 32.32 8.31 9.31
N PRO A 257 32.09 9.43 8.60
CA PRO A 257 31.17 9.45 7.48
C PRO A 257 31.65 8.56 6.32
N LEU A 258 30.71 7.98 5.57
CA LEU A 258 30.95 6.95 4.54
C LEU A 258 32.00 7.34 3.48
N HIS A 259 32.13 8.63 3.19
CA HIS A 259 33.08 9.17 2.21
C HIS A 259 34.56 8.93 2.58
N HIS A 260 34.88 8.65 3.85
CA HIS A 260 36.27 8.49 4.30
C HIS A 260 36.75 7.03 4.24
N TYR A 261 35.87 6.08 3.91
CA TYR A 261 36.21 4.66 3.85
C TYR A 261 36.59 4.24 2.43
N SER A 262 37.41 3.21 2.34
CA SER A 262 37.74 2.58 1.07
C SER A 262 36.51 1.91 0.44
N LEU A 263 36.54 1.73 -0.88
CA LEU A 263 35.43 1.10 -1.60
C LEU A 263 35.13 -0.32 -1.11
N LEU A 264 36.17 -1.09 -0.76
CA LEU A 264 36.02 -2.46 -0.26
C LEU A 264 35.31 -2.50 1.11
N GLU A 265 35.68 -1.62 2.04
CA GLU A 265 35.01 -1.50 3.34
C GLU A 265 33.54 -1.09 3.21
N ASN A 266 33.23 -0.21 2.24
CA ASN A 266 31.86 0.20 1.95
C ASN A 266 31.04 -0.96 1.36
N ILE A 267 31.62 -1.79 0.48
CA ILE A 267 30.95 -2.98 -0.06
C ILE A 267 30.69 -4.02 1.02
N GLU A 268 31.68 -4.33 1.87
CA GLU A 268 31.52 -5.30 2.97
C GLU A 268 30.35 -4.90 3.89
N ARG A 269 30.25 -3.61 4.23
CA ARG A 269 29.14 -3.09 5.05
C ARG A 269 27.80 -3.12 4.33
N LEU A 270 27.78 -2.79 3.04
CA LEU A 270 26.57 -2.88 2.23
C LEU A 270 26.04 -4.31 2.21
N LEU A 271 26.91 -5.32 2.06
CA LEU A 271 26.53 -6.73 2.10
C LEU A 271 26.01 -7.15 3.48
N ARG A 272 26.63 -6.69 4.57
CA ARG A 272 26.13 -6.92 5.95
C ARG A 272 24.75 -6.30 6.17
N LEU A 273 24.48 -5.14 5.57
CA LEU A 273 23.18 -4.46 5.65
C LEU A 273 22.14 -5.00 4.67
N ALA A 274 22.55 -5.69 3.60
CA ALA A 274 21.65 -6.14 2.55
C ALA A 274 20.56 -7.07 3.11
N LEU A 275 20.91 -8.10 3.87
CA LEU A 275 19.94 -9.05 4.43
C LEU A 275 18.89 -8.40 5.35
N PRO A 276 19.25 -7.64 6.41
CA PRO A 276 18.26 -6.95 7.25
C PRO A 276 17.41 -5.96 6.44
N ASN A 277 18.01 -5.26 5.48
CA ASN A 277 17.30 -4.28 4.66
C ASN A 277 16.22 -4.94 3.79
N HIS A 278 16.55 -6.04 3.09
CA HIS A 278 15.57 -6.79 2.30
C HIS A 278 14.44 -7.35 3.17
N LEU A 279 14.77 -7.87 4.36
CA LEU A 279 13.77 -8.38 5.29
C LEU A 279 12.80 -7.28 5.74
N ILE A 280 13.32 -6.12 6.17
CA ILE A 280 12.49 -4.98 6.58
C ILE A 280 11.62 -4.48 5.42
N TRP A 281 12.16 -4.46 4.21
CA TRP A 281 11.44 -4.06 3.01
C TRP A 281 10.30 -5.02 2.66
N LEU A 282 10.49 -6.34 2.78
CA LEU A 282 9.44 -7.34 2.60
C LEU A 282 8.33 -7.21 3.66
N LEU A 283 8.72 -6.99 4.91
CA LEU A 283 7.76 -6.72 5.99
C LEU A 283 7.00 -5.41 5.72
N LEU A 284 7.67 -4.38 5.19
CA LEU A 284 7.04 -3.09 4.87
C LEU A 284 6.02 -3.25 3.77
N PHE A 285 6.34 -4.03 2.74
CA PHE A 285 5.39 -4.38 1.69
C PHE A 285 4.14 -5.03 2.27
N TYR A 286 4.30 -6.05 3.12
CA TYR A 286 3.15 -6.74 3.72
C TYR A 286 2.33 -5.84 4.66
N VAL A 287 2.97 -5.00 5.48
CA VAL A 287 2.26 -4.08 6.37
C VAL A 287 1.51 -3.03 5.57
N TYR A 288 2.14 -2.43 4.57
CA TYR A 288 1.54 -1.35 3.79
C TYR A 288 0.52 -1.88 2.77
N PHE A 289 0.97 -2.63 1.75
CA PHE A 289 0.11 -3.06 0.64
C PHE A 289 -0.92 -4.10 1.06
N HIS A 290 -0.52 -5.09 1.86
CA HIS A 290 -1.45 -6.13 2.25
C HIS A 290 -2.32 -5.74 3.43
N SER A 291 -1.73 -5.26 4.55
CA SER A 291 -2.51 -5.05 5.77
C SER A 291 -3.19 -3.68 5.83
N THR A 292 -2.46 -2.60 5.52
CA THR A 292 -2.95 -1.21 5.66
C THR A 292 -3.96 -0.85 4.58
N LEU A 293 -3.68 -1.15 3.30
CA LEU A 293 -4.63 -0.87 2.22
C LEU A 293 -5.91 -1.72 2.34
N ASN A 294 -5.81 -2.99 2.75
CA ASN A 294 -7.02 -3.79 3.01
C ASN A 294 -7.80 -3.32 4.23
N LEU A 295 -7.12 -2.82 5.27
CA LEU A 295 -7.77 -2.19 6.42
C LEU A 295 -8.55 -0.95 5.96
N LEU A 296 -7.90 -0.07 5.20
CA LEU A 296 -8.49 1.15 4.67
C LEU A 296 -9.65 0.84 3.72
N ALA A 297 -9.50 -0.16 2.85
CA ALA A 297 -10.55 -0.63 1.96
C ALA A 297 -11.77 -1.16 2.74
N GLU A 298 -11.56 -1.94 3.80
CA GLU A 298 -12.66 -2.46 4.62
C GLU A 298 -13.37 -1.33 5.38
N LEU A 299 -12.62 -0.35 5.92
CA LEU A 299 -13.18 0.82 6.61
C LEU A 299 -14.04 1.70 5.68
N LEU A 300 -13.63 1.84 4.43
CA LEU A 300 -14.33 2.63 3.42
C LEU A 300 -15.38 1.81 2.64
N CYS A 301 -15.55 0.52 2.95
CA CYS A 301 -16.36 -0.42 2.17
C CYS A 301 -15.98 -0.45 0.68
N PHE A 302 -14.69 -0.31 0.37
CA PHE A 302 -14.14 -0.37 -0.97
C PHE A 302 -14.01 -1.83 -1.43
N GLY A 303 -14.57 -2.13 -2.60
CA GLY A 303 -14.73 -3.48 -3.14
C GLY A 303 -13.51 -3.99 -3.90
N ASP A 304 -12.78 -3.11 -4.59
CA ASP A 304 -11.57 -3.50 -5.30
C ASP A 304 -10.38 -3.59 -4.33
N ARG A 305 -9.72 -4.75 -4.32
CA ARG A 305 -8.67 -5.07 -3.34
C ARG A 305 -7.41 -5.60 -4.00
N LEU A 306 -7.33 -5.49 -5.33
CA LEU A 306 -6.18 -5.95 -6.09
C LEU A 306 -5.09 -4.87 -6.06
N PHE A 307 -4.44 -4.70 -4.91
CA PHE A 307 -3.37 -3.71 -4.76
C PHE A 307 -2.02 -4.17 -5.36
N TYR A 308 -1.82 -5.50 -5.43
CA TYR A 308 -0.62 -6.13 -5.95
C TYR A 308 -0.95 -7.51 -6.54
N ARG A 309 -0.09 -8.01 -7.42
CA ARG A 309 -0.16 -9.35 -8.01
C ARG A 309 1.00 -10.22 -7.49
N ASP A 310 1.09 -11.45 -7.96
CA ASP A 310 2.14 -12.42 -7.66
C ASP A 310 3.51 -12.00 -8.22
N TRP A 311 4.07 -10.92 -7.67
CA TRP A 311 5.36 -10.35 -8.06
C TRP A 311 6.56 -11.24 -7.69
N TRP A 312 6.39 -12.13 -6.70
CA TRP A 312 7.45 -13.08 -6.30
C TRP A 312 7.69 -14.18 -7.34
N ASN A 313 6.76 -14.36 -8.29
CA ASN A 313 6.87 -15.29 -9.41
C ASN A 313 7.27 -14.58 -10.72
N ALA A 314 7.61 -13.30 -10.70
CA ALA A 314 7.98 -12.57 -11.90
C ALA A 314 9.29 -13.10 -12.50
N THR A 315 9.31 -13.34 -13.81
CA THR A 315 10.52 -13.82 -14.51
C THR A 315 11.45 -12.68 -14.89
N ASP A 316 10.89 -11.48 -15.10
CA ASP A 316 11.61 -10.30 -15.55
C ASP A 316 11.39 -9.09 -14.63
N LEU A 317 12.36 -8.17 -14.62
CA LEU A 317 12.27 -6.92 -13.85
C LEU A 317 11.05 -6.08 -14.26
N TYR A 318 10.73 -6.03 -15.55
CA TYR A 318 9.55 -5.30 -16.03
C TYR A 318 8.25 -5.86 -15.45
N GLU A 319 8.13 -7.19 -15.43
CA GLU A 319 6.98 -7.88 -14.87
C GLU A 319 6.90 -7.70 -13.34
N PHE A 320 8.04 -7.75 -12.65
CA PHE A 320 8.13 -7.49 -11.22
C PHE A 320 7.57 -6.12 -10.87
N TRP A 321 8.00 -5.06 -11.57
CA TRP A 321 7.50 -3.70 -11.33
C TRP A 321 5.99 -3.62 -11.53
N ASN A 322 5.49 -4.11 -12.67
CA ASN A 322 4.07 -4.10 -13.00
C ASN A 322 3.19 -4.82 -11.94
N ARG A 323 3.68 -5.94 -11.40
CA ARG A 323 2.96 -6.75 -10.41
C ARG A 323 3.08 -6.22 -8.98
N TRP A 324 4.14 -5.46 -8.66
CA TRP A 324 4.44 -5.02 -7.30
C TRP A 324 3.43 -3.99 -6.77
N ASN A 325 3.12 -2.95 -7.55
CA ASN A 325 2.23 -1.86 -7.16
C ASN A 325 1.24 -1.52 -8.28
N THR A 326 0.19 -2.32 -8.37
CA THR A 326 -0.79 -2.23 -9.45
C THR A 326 -1.46 -0.85 -9.49
N SER A 327 -1.71 -0.22 -8.34
CA SER A 327 -2.36 1.10 -8.29
C SER A 327 -1.57 2.23 -8.93
N VAL A 328 -0.23 2.18 -8.93
CA VAL A 328 0.61 3.17 -9.63
C VAL A 328 0.75 2.83 -11.11
N HIS A 329 0.82 1.54 -11.45
CA HIS A 329 0.85 1.12 -12.84
C HIS A 329 -0.43 1.41 -13.59
N ASP A 330 -1.60 1.25 -12.97
CA ASP A 330 -2.89 1.60 -13.55
C ASP A 330 -3.08 3.12 -13.74
N PHE A 331 -2.28 3.94 -13.05
CA PHE A 331 -2.30 5.40 -13.19
C PHE A 331 -1.44 5.88 -14.37
N SER A 332 -0.35 5.18 -14.68
CA SER A 332 0.54 5.50 -15.80
C SER A 332 -0.07 5.11 -17.14
#